data_AF-A0A2U3CDP5-F1
#
_entry.id   AF-A0A2U3CDP5-F1
#
_cell.length_a   1.000
_cell.length_b   1.000
_cell.length_c   1.000
_cell.angle_alpha   90.00
_cell.angle_beta   90.00
_cell.angle_gamma   90.00
#
_symmetry.space_group_name_H-M   'P 1'
#
loop_
_entity.id
_entity.type
_entity.pdbx_description
1 polymer ?
#
loop_
_entity_poly.entity_id
_entity_poly.type
_entity_poly.pdbx_seq_one_letter_code
_entity_poly.pdbx_strand_id
1 'polypeptide(L)'
;MKTDSRGFSMKMFSILFILICVFWFVNFPPLLAKSTGITEFDNYKIITINNTQVTIDMVNFPLFISIVDSDLFNCQYDGDDITFWNSENTIQYNHEVERFNKSTGELSAWVQIPFLSSSVDTSFRVYYGNPSAVNSEHEETVWNEYAAVYHLSILNDSAKSNDLTKVGSVLENISGKFASAQEFDGYGNDFLFTNTNFQINTSFTVSCWIKIEDTDVDQTFTTLPHSLTGVAQRLMLNWDNNSVLARNYNLSALGVNTVSESVINDGSWHYLVHTYDNNTNKLFIDGVLEGSSSHSGIVRCEYGKFFIGREGDYTHSSWQETVVDGLIDEVRVSSVPLTAEQIAIEWNNYNNPSTFYHFSEEYLVHKTTSTTEISTDTTTDSSTTTTIQNTTVTNTKFTTTSSTRISSTTKTSTFNFLIVFPVILFLRRKHNSNK
;
A
#
# COMPACT_ATOMS: atom_id res chain seq x y z
N MET A 1 82.98 -40.74 -7.39
CA MET A 1 83.35 -40.71 -5.95
C MET A 1 82.67 -39.52 -5.31
N LYS A 2 81.97 -39.77 -4.19
CA LYS A 2 81.34 -38.87 -3.21
C LYS A 2 81.69 -37.38 -3.32
N THR A 3 80.75 -36.43 -3.26
CA THR A 3 79.94 -36.01 -2.08
C THR A 3 78.92 -35.00 -2.63
N ASP A 4 77.61 -35.04 -2.42
CA ASP A 4 76.75 -35.10 -1.23
C ASP A 4 76.54 -33.77 -0.47
N SER A 5 75.25 -33.45 -0.37
CA SER A 5 74.55 -32.58 0.58
C SER A 5 74.33 -31.07 0.32
N ARG A 6 73.06 -30.71 0.59
CA ARG A 6 72.43 -29.40 0.87
C ARG A 6 71.89 -28.65 -0.36
N GLY A 7 70.61 -28.31 -0.47
CA GLY A 7 69.48 -28.41 0.44
C GLY A 7 68.40 -27.41 0.00
N PHE A 8 67.15 -27.68 0.39
CA PHE A 8 66.01 -26.75 0.48
C PHE A 8 65.14 -26.45 -0.76
N SER A 9 64.07 -27.25 -0.85
CA SER A 9 62.66 -26.83 -0.90
C SER A 9 62.17 -25.94 -2.07
N MET A 10 61.66 -26.59 -3.11
CA MET A 10 60.59 -26.07 -3.99
C MET A 10 59.37 -25.67 -3.15
N LYS A 11 59.14 -24.36 -2.99
CA LYS A 11 57.83 -23.72 -2.73
C LYS A 11 58.08 -22.21 -2.61
N MET A 12 58.01 -21.48 -3.72
CA MET A 12 57.67 -20.03 -3.78
C MET A 12 57.99 -19.49 -5.18
N PHE A 13 57.11 -19.77 -6.14
CA PHE A 13 57.01 -19.01 -7.38
C PHE A 13 55.53 -18.86 -7.73
N SER A 14 54.77 -18.20 -6.84
CA SER A 14 53.37 -17.78 -7.08
C SER A 14 52.93 -16.62 -6.18
N ILE A 15 53.87 -15.85 -5.61
CA ILE A 15 53.55 -14.69 -4.77
C ILE A 15 54.39 -13.51 -5.24
N LEU A 16 54.08 -13.02 -6.44
CA LEU A 16 54.52 -11.70 -6.91
C LEU A 16 53.58 -11.16 -7.98
N PHE A 17 52.26 -11.22 -7.74
CA PHE A 17 51.25 -10.47 -8.51
C PHE A 17 49.97 -10.19 -7.68
N ILE A 18 50.12 -10.07 -6.35
CA ILE A 18 49.05 -9.63 -5.43
C ILE A 18 49.67 -8.64 -4.46
N LEU A 19 50.05 -7.47 -4.95
CA LEU A 19 50.50 -6.36 -4.09
C LEU A 19 50.41 -5.00 -4.79
N ILE A 20 49.37 -4.78 -5.60
CA ILE A 20 49.02 -3.44 -6.14
C ILE A 20 47.49 -3.12 -6.03
N CYS A 21 46.66 -3.96 -5.38
CA CYS A 21 45.21 -3.70 -5.29
C CYS A 21 44.64 -3.50 -3.87
N VAL A 22 45.47 -3.25 -2.84
CA VAL A 22 44.99 -3.14 -1.44
C VAL A 22 45.16 -1.73 -0.84
N PHE A 23 45.44 -0.71 -1.65
CA PHE A 23 45.61 0.66 -1.15
C PHE A 23 44.77 1.72 -1.89
N TRP A 24 43.50 1.40 -2.18
CA TRP A 24 42.48 2.36 -2.59
C TRP A 24 41.14 2.22 -1.86
N PHE A 25 41.14 1.64 -0.65
CA PHE A 25 40.05 1.83 0.32
C PHE A 25 40.46 2.95 1.30
N VAL A 26 40.68 4.15 0.78
CA VAL A 26 40.66 5.36 1.59
C VAL A 26 39.21 5.81 1.62
N ASN A 27 38.61 5.76 2.81
CA ASN A 27 37.37 6.39 3.23
C ASN A 27 36.80 7.42 2.24
N PHE A 28 35.98 6.95 1.30
CA PHE A 28 34.82 7.74 0.93
C PHE A 28 33.72 7.32 1.90
N PRO A 29 33.11 8.23 2.66
CA PRO A 29 31.78 7.91 3.20
C PRO A 29 30.94 7.41 2.01
N PRO A 30 30.03 6.44 2.18
CA PRO A 30 29.09 6.14 1.12
C PRO A 30 28.50 7.50 0.73
N LEU A 31 28.67 7.90 -0.53
CA LEU A 31 27.75 8.87 -1.09
C LEU A 31 26.41 8.17 -0.95
N LEU A 32 25.64 8.55 0.08
CA LEU A 32 24.21 8.42 0.05
C LEU A 32 23.84 8.99 -1.32
N ALA A 33 23.43 8.12 -2.24
CA ALA A 33 22.61 8.56 -3.34
C ALA A 33 21.36 9.11 -2.66
N LYS A 34 21.38 10.42 -2.40
CA LYS A 34 20.19 11.16 -2.02
C LYS A 34 19.24 10.90 -3.18
N SER A 35 18.13 10.20 -2.94
CA SER A 35 17.14 9.95 -3.97
C SER A 35 16.74 11.31 -4.53
N THR A 36 17.09 11.54 -5.80
CA THR A 36 16.89 12.84 -6.46
C THR A 36 15.41 13.13 -6.69
N GLY A 37 14.55 12.10 -6.69
CA GLY A 37 13.11 12.25 -6.93
C GLY A 37 12.35 12.94 -5.80
N ILE A 38 12.62 12.64 -4.52
CA ILE A 38 11.82 13.19 -3.41
C ILE A 38 12.00 14.71 -3.27
N THR A 39 13.17 15.25 -3.61
CA THR A 39 13.43 16.70 -3.52
C THR A 39 12.70 17.52 -4.57
N GLU A 40 11.93 16.92 -5.46
CA GLU A 40 11.11 17.63 -6.44
C GLU A 40 9.64 17.77 -5.98
N PHE A 41 9.27 17.11 -4.88
CA PHE A 41 7.97 17.25 -4.24
C PHE A 41 7.98 18.40 -3.25
N ASP A 42 6.82 19.05 -3.07
CA ASP A 42 6.66 20.15 -2.14
C ASP A 42 6.28 19.67 -0.73
N ASN A 43 5.46 18.61 -0.65
CA ASN A 43 4.78 18.20 0.57
C ASN A 43 4.88 16.69 0.81
N TYR A 44 4.76 16.29 2.08
CA TYR A 44 4.55 14.90 2.46
C TYR A 44 3.76 14.75 3.76
N LYS A 45 3.14 13.59 3.93
CA LYS A 45 2.56 13.13 5.21
C LYS A 45 3.19 11.81 5.61
N ILE A 46 3.23 11.53 6.91
CA ILE A 46 3.61 10.23 7.46
C ILE A 46 2.33 9.40 7.64
N ILE A 47 2.35 8.16 7.17
CA ILE A 47 1.31 7.17 7.43
C ILE A 47 1.90 6.17 8.43
N THR A 48 1.19 5.92 9.52
CA THR A 48 1.61 4.98 10.56
C THR A 48 0.54 3.92 10.76
N ILE A 49 0.91 2.67 10.49
CA ILE A 49 0.09 1.47 10.70
C ILE A 49 0.27 1.00 12.13
N ASN A 50 -0.86 0.77 12.80
CA ASN A 50 -0.94 0.31 14.18
C ASN A 50 -0.70 -1.19 14.27
N ASN A 51 0.38 -1.61 14.92
CA ASN A 51 0.75 -3.01 15.04
C ASN A 51 -0.31 -3.88 15.75
N THR A 52 -1.17 -3.28 16.59
CA THR A 52 -2.20 -4.02 17.33
C THR A 52 -3.30 -4.57 16.43
N GLN A 53 -3.39 -4.07 15.19
CA GLN A 53 -4.30 -4.59 14.16
C GLN A 53 -3.67 -5.69 13.31
N VAL A 54 -2.39 -6.00 13.54
CA VAL A 54 -1.58 -6.94 12.77
C VAL A 54 -1.24 -8.13 13.68
N THR A 55 -1.88 -9.28 13.48
CA THR A 55 -1.74 -10.44 14.38
C THR A 55 -0.50 -11.28 14.09
N ILE A 56 0.04 -11.22 12.87
CA ILE A 56 1.26 -11.88 12.41
C ILE A 56 2.05 -10.94 11.50
N ASP A 57 3.37 -11.08 11.45
CA ASP A 57 4.16 -10.34 10.47
C ASP A 57 3.75 -10.74 9.04
N MET A 58 3.57 -9.74 8.16
CA MET A 58 3.22 -9.92 6.76
C MET A 58 4.34 -9.41 5.86
N VAL A 59 4.48 -10.02 4.68
CA VAL A 59 5.40 -9.61 3.62
C VAL A 59 4.57 -9.23 2.40
N ASN A 60 4.99 -8.19 1.68
CA ASN A 60 4.32 -7.68 0.47
C ASN A 60 2.81 -7.42 0.63
N PHE A 61 2.38 -6.95 1.81
CA PHE A 61 0.96 -6.75 2.10
C PHE A 61 0.39 -5.58 1.28
N PRO A 62 -0.66 -5.78 0.45
CA PRO A 62 -1.32 -4.69 -0.26
C PRO A 62 -2.24 -3.92 0.70
N LEU A 63 -1.71 -2.83 1.26
CA LEU A 63 -2.43 -1.94 2.16
C LEU A 63 -3.40 -1.06 1.37
N PHE A 64 -4.69 -1.11 1.71
CA PHE A 64 -5.64 -0.10 1.27
C PHE A 64 -5.48 1.17 2.10
N ILE A 65 -5.34 2.31 1.44
CA ILE A 65 -5.42 3.62 2.06
C ILE A 65 -6.58 4.43 1.46
N SER A 66 -7.31 5.14 2.31
CA SER A 66 -8.41 6.01 1.91
C SER A 66 -8.44 7.24 2.81
N ILE A 67 -8.50 8.42 2.19
CA ILE A 67 -8.56 9.69 2.90
C ILE A 67 -9.32 10.73 2.06
N VAL A 68 -9.98 11.65 2.75
CA VAL A 68 -10.43 12.93 2.18
C VAL A 68 -9.68 14.04 2.91
N ASP A 69 -8.77 14.72 2.23
CA ASP A 69 -7.87 15.70 2.83
C ASP A 69 -7.64 16.90 1.88
N SER A 70 -7.87 18.11 2.38
CA SER A 70 -7.68 19.34 1.60
C SER A 70 -6.23 19.59 1.21
N ASP A 71 -5.27 18.99 1.90
CA ASP A 71 -3.85 19.12 1.56
C ASP A 71 -3.55 18.49 0.18
N LEU A 72 -4.34 17.49 -0.23
CA LEU A 72 -4.24 16.85 -1.54
C LEU A 72 -4.75 17.73 -2.70
N PHE A 73 -5.28 18.94 -2.42
CA PHE A 73 -5.55 19.93 -3.45
C PHE A 73 -4.26 20.38 -4.17
N ASN A 74 -3.09 20.11 -3.60
CA ASN A 74 -1.80 20.44 -4.18
C ASN A 74 -1.28 19.42 -5.22
N CYS A 75 -1.88 18.23 -5.33
CA CYS A 75 -1.46 17.19 -6.30
C CYS A 75 -1.75 17.60 -7.75
N GLN A 76 -1.21 16.89 -8.75
CA GLN A 76 -1.64 17.01 -10.14
C GLN A 76 -3.10 16.56 -10.31
N TYR A 77 -3.76 16.87 -11.45
CA TYR A 77 -5.18 16.50 -11.63
C TYR A 77 -5.39 15.01 -11.88
N ASP A 78 -4.41 14.35 -12.50
CA ASP A 78 -4.33 12.91 -12.74
C ASP A 78 -3.84 12.14 -11.51
N GLY A 79 -3.15 12.79 -10.58
CA GLY A 79 -2.61 12.16 -9.37
C GLY A 79 -1.23 11.52 -9.58
N ASP A 80 -0.60 11.73 -10.74
CA ASP A 80 0.71 11.17 -11.12
C ASP A 80 1.84 11.54 -10.14
N ASP A 81 1.64 12.57 -9.32
CA ASP A 81 2.59 13.03 -8.30
C ASP A 81 2.30 12.46 -6.90
N ILE A 82 1.40 11.50 -6.73
CA ILE A 82 1.21 10.82 -5.45
C ILE A 82 2.16 9.62 -5.41
N THR A 83 3.12 9.62 -4.47
CA THR A 83 4.10 8.52 -4.38
C THR A 83 4.40 8.13 -2.94
N PHE A 84 4.65 6.84 -2.70
CA PHE A 84 4.85 6.26 -1.37
C PHE A 84 6.28 5.81 -1.16
N TRP A 85 6.86 6.12 0.00
CA TRP A 85 8.25 5.83 0.30
C TRP A 85 8.45 5.37 1.73
N ASN A 86 9.45 4.54 1.98
CA ASN A 86 9.84 4.15 3.33
C ASN A 86 10.26 5.36 4.20
N SER A 87 10.30 5.15 5.52
CA SER A 87 10.69 6.17 6.50
C SER A 87 12.12 6.71 6.35
N GLU A 88 12.98 6.06 5.57
CA GLU A 88 14.35 6.51 5.27
C GLU A 88 14.47 7.24 3.92
N ASN A 89 13.39 7.31 3.12
CA ASN A 89 13.38 7.94 1.79
C ASN A 89 14.35 7.29 0.79
N THR A 90 14.60 5.99 0.94
CA THR A 90 15.54 5.21 0.13
C THR A 90 14.84 4.25 -0.83
N ILE A 91 13.60 3.88 -0.55
CA ILE A 91 12.83 2.91 -1.34
C ILE A 91 11.43 3.50 -1.59
N GLN A 92 11.08 3.63 -2.86
CA GLN A 92 9.71 3.88 -3.29
C GLN A 92 8.93 2.58 -3.21
N TYR A 93 7.72 2.62 -2.67
CA TYR A 93 6.80 1.50 -2.63
C TYR A 93 5.98 1.45 -3.92
N ASN A 94 5.72 0.23 -4.39
CA ASN A 94 4.78 0.00 -5.47
C ASN A 94 3.39 0.38 -4.98
N HIS A 95 2.63 1.02 -5.85
CA HIS A 95 1.27 1.44 -5.53
C HIS A 95 0.40 1.46 -6.79
N GLU A 96 -0.90 1.50 -6.55
CA GLU A 96 -1.96 1.73 -7.52
C GLU A 96 -2.93 2.75 -6.92
N VAL A 97 -3.24 3.80 -7.67
CA VAL A 97 -4.23 4.81 -7.32
C VAL A 97 -5.55 4.41 -7.97
N GLU A 98 -6.43 3.80 -7.17
CA GLU A 98 -7.74 3.37 -7.63
C GLU A 98 -8.67 4.55 -7.90
N ARG A 99 -8.59 5.59 -7.06
CA ARG A 99 -9.38 6.81 -7.22
C ARG A 99 -8.67 8.02 -6.62
N PHE A 100 -8.61 9.08 -7.41
CA PHE A 100 -8.17 10.39 -6.92
C PHE A 100 -9.06 11.50 -7.47
N ASN A 101 -9.43 12.46 -6.60
CA ASN A 101 -10.15 13.66 -6.98
C ASN A 101 -9.55 14.88 -6.29
N LYS A 102 -8.73 15.63 -7.03
CA LYS A 102 -8.09 16.88 -6.57
C LYS A 102 -9.08 17.91 -6.01
N SER A 103 -10.31 17.97 -6.52
CA SER A 103 -11.27 19.00 -6.11
C SER A 103 -11.90 18.70 -4.75
N THR A 104 -12.02 17.43 -4.39
CA THR A 104 -12.56 16.98 -3.09
C THR A 104 -11.46 16.58 -2.12
N GLY A 105 -10.24 16.33 -2.61
CA GLY A 105 -9.13 15.81 -1.81
C GLY A 105 -9.29 14.33 -1.50
N GLU A 106 -10.12 13.62 -2.26
CA GLU A 106 -10.35 12.19 -2.11
C GLU A 106 -9.19 11.40 -2.74
N LEU A 107 -8.65 10.44 -1.99
CA LEU A 107 -7.67 9.46 -2.45
C LEU A 107 -8.08 8.08 -1.93
N SER A 108 -8.11 7.09 -2.83
CA SER A 108 -8.13 5.66 -2.52
C SER A 108 -7.00 5.00 -3.32
N ALA A 109 -6.12 4.29 -2.62
CA ALA A 109 -4.94 3.67 -3.24
C ALA A 109 -4.53 2.38 -2.52
N TRP A 110 -3.83 1.53 -3.26
CA TRP A 110 -3.23 0.29 -2.79
C TRP A 110 -1.72 0.46 -2.76
N VAL A 111 -1.10 0.20 -1.61
CA VAL A 111 0.35 0.34 -1.43
C VAL A 111 0.92 -0.99 -0.97
N GLN A 112 1.88 -1.54 -1.71
CA GLN A 112 2.55 -2.77 -1.30
C GLN A 112 3.55 -2.47 -0.18
N ILE A 113 3.21 -2.88 1.04
CA ILE A 113 4.06 -2.76 2.22
C ILE A 113 5.01 -3.96 2.25
N PRO A 114 6.33 -3.77 2.03
CA PRO A 114 7.26 -4.90 1.90
C PRO A 114 7.35 -5.76 3.16
N PHE A 115 7.21 -5.13 4.33
CA PHE A 115 7.16 -5.80 5.62
C PHE A 115 6.25 -5.03 6.57
N LEU A 116 5.22 -5.70 7.09
CA LEU A 116 4.28 -5.16 8.04
C LEU A 116 4.41 -5.95 9.36
N SER A 117 4.81 -5.26 10.43
CA SER A 117 5.11 -5.94 11.69
C SER A 117 3.90 -6.06 12.62
N SER A 118 3.78 -7.21 13.30
CA SER A 118 2.84 -7.43 14.40
C SER A 118 3.36 -6.93 15.75
N SER A 119 4.60 -6.45 15.82
CA SER A 119 5.28 -6.15 17.09
C SER A 119 5.65 -4.68 17.28
N VAL A 120 5.71 -3.90 16.20
CA VAL A 120 6.01 -2.46 16.21
C VAL A 120 5.23 -1.77 15.10
N ASP A 121 4.82 -0.52 15.36
CA ASP A 121 4.14 0.27 14.35
C ASP A 121 5.00 0.41 13.09
N THR A 122 4.36 0.37 11.93
CA THR A 122 5.03 0.50 10.63
C THR A 122 4.74 1.87 10.05
N SER A 123 5.76 2.70 9.88
CA SER A 123 5.61 4.06 9.33
C SER A 123 6.27 4.20 7.96
N PHE A 124 5.59 4.93 7.08
CA PHE A 124 6.07 5.28 5.74
C PHE A 124 5.52 6.67 5.36
N ARG A 125 5.80 7.15 4.15
CA ARG A 125 5.43 8.50 3.72
C ARG A 125 4.67 8.48 2.40
N VAL A 126 3.76 9.44 2.27
CA VAL A 126 3.17 9.83 0.99
C VAL A 126 3.68 11.22 0.63
N TYR A 127 4.25 11.37 -0.57
CA TYR A 127 4.73 12.62 -1.15
C TYR A 127 3.78 13.10 -2.24
N TYR A 128 3.65 14.42 -2.40
CA TYR A 128 2.84 15.06 -3.43
C TYR A 128 3.23 16.53 -3.64
N GLY A 129 2.63 17.18 -4.64
CA GLY A 129 2.91 18.56 -5.03
C GLY A 129 4.11 18.69 -5.96
N ASN A 130 4.34 17.71 -6.85
CA ASN A 130 5.34 17.83 -7.91
C ASN A 130 4.63 18.00 -9.26
N PRO A 131 4.55 19.22 -9.82
CA PRO A 131 3.82 19.46 -11.07
C PRO A 131 4.51 18.90 -12.33
N SER A 132 5.72 18.35 -12.19
CA SER A 132 6.47 17.70 -13.28
C SER A 132 6.64 16.19 -13.05
N ALA A 133 6.02 15.62 -12.01
CA ALA A 133 6.04 14.18 -11.82
C ALA A 133 5.32 13.49 -12.97
N VAL A 134 5.80 12.29 -13.28
CA VAL A 134 5.19 11.37 -14.22
C VAL A 134 4.65 10.19 -13.42
N ASN A 135 3.64 9.51 -13.97
CA ASN A 135 3.10 8.29 -13.38
C ASN A 135 4.22 7.34 -12.91
N SER A 136 4.13 6.95 -11.63
CA SER A 136 5.06 6.05 -10.96
C SER A 136 4.36 4.88 -10.27
N GLU A 137 3.12 4.60 -10.67
CA GLU A 137 2.34 3.45 -10.27
C GLU A 137 2.91 2.16 -10.86
N HIS A 138 2.75 1.07 -10.11
CA HIS A 138 3.22 -0.27 -10.44
C HIS A 138 2.16 -1.31 -10.04
N GLU A 139 0.94 -1.15 -10.56
CA GLU A 139 -0.25 -1.99 -10.34
C GLU A 139 0.08 -3.49 -10.29
N GLU A 140 0.69 -4.02 -11.36
CA GLU A 140 1.06 -5.45 -11.49
C GLU A 140 1.96 -5.93 -10.34
N THR A 141 2.83 -5.06 -9.85
CA THR A 141 3.79 -5.43 -8.80
C THR A 141 3.13 -5.39 -7.43
N VAL A 142 2.14 -4.52 -7.21
CA VAL A 142 1.32 -4.52 -5.98
C VAL A 142 0.62 -5.88 -5.83
N TRP A 143 0.11 -6.42 -6.93
CA TRP A 143 -0.73 -7.62 -6.95
C TRP A 143 -0.02 -8.90 -7.42
N ASN A 144 1.32 -8.90 -7.44
CA ASN A 144 2.10 -10.02 -7.98
C ASN A 144 1.93 -11.37 -7.27
N GLU A 145 1.33 -11.40 -6.08
CA GLU A 145 0.97 -12.62 -5.34
C GLU A 145 -0.45 -13.13 -5.65
N TYR A 146 -1.22 -12.37 -6.44
CA TYR A 146 -2.59 -12.69 -6.86
C TYR A 146 -2.61 -13.19 -8.29
N ALA A 147 -3.54 -14.10 -8.57
CA ALA A 147 -3.81 -14.58 -9.92
C ALA A 147 -4.72 -13.63 -10.71
N ALA A 148 -5.57 -12.86 -10.02
CA ALA A 148 -6.36 -11.76 -10.56
C ALA A 148 -6.87 -10.84 -9.43
N VAL A 149 -7.02 -9.54 -9.75
CA VAL A 149 -7.58 -8.51 -8.87
C VAL A 149 -8.48 -7.59 -9.69
N TYR A 150 -9.75 -7.52 -9.32
CA TYR A 150 -10.76 -6.70 -9.97
C TYR A 150 -11.34 -5.71 -8.95
N HIS A 151 -10.91 -4.45 -9.05
CA HIS A 151 -11.47 -3.33 -8.27
C HIS A 151 -12.88 -2.94 -8.70
N LEU A 152 -13.33 -3.39 -9.88
CA LEU A 152 -14.70 -3.21 -10.37
C LEU A 152 -15.17 -1.75 -10.56
N SER A 153 -14.28 -0.78 -10.39
CA SER A 153 -14.44 0.59 -10.93
C SER A 153 -14.35 0.62 -12.46
N ILE A 154 -13.54 -0.28 -12.99
CA ILE A 154 -13.43 -0.68 -14.39
C ILE A 154 -13.24 -2.20 -14.44
N LEU A 155 -13.31 -2.80 -15.64
CA LEU A 155 -13.31 -4.26 -15.84
C LEU A 155 -11.93 -4.87 -16.12
N ASN A 156 -10.86 -4.12 -15.87
CA ASN A 156 -9.49 -4.62 -16.00
C ASN A 156 -9.10 -5.48 -14.80
N ASP A 157 -8.12 -6.34 -15.04
CA ASP A 157 -7.39 -7.04 -13.99
C ASP A 157 -6.15 -6.22 -13.59
N SER A 158 -6.05 -5.79 -12.33
CA SER A 158 -4.87 -5.06 -11.83
C SER A 158 -3.63 -5.95 -11.66
N ALA A 159 -3.81 -7.29 -11.59
CA ALA A 159 -2.71 -8.25 -11.72
C ALA A 159 -2.32 -8.52 -13.20
N LYS A 160 -3.03 -7.90 -14.16
CA LYS A 160 -2.84 -7.96 -15.62
C LYS A 160 -2.76 -9.37 -16.20
N SER A 161 -3.46 -10.32 -15.58
CA SER A 161 -3.56 -11.69 -16.06
C SER A 161 -4.70 -11.80 -17.09
N ASN A 162 -5.89 -11.29 -16.76
CA ASN A 162 -7.09 -11.58 -17.54
C ASN A 162 -8.25 -10.62 -17.28
N ASP A 163 -8.46 -9.64 -18.16
CA ASP A 163 -9.58 -8.68 -18.06
C ASP A 163 -10.96 -9.36 -18.18
N LEU A 164 -11.95 -8.73 -17.55
CA LEU A 164 -13.34 -9.16 -17.58
C LEU A 164 -14.08 -8.63 -18.82
N THR A 165 -15.05 -9.40 -19.27
CA THR A 165 -16.07 -9.00 -20.24
C THR A 165 -17.43 -9.01 -19.58
N LYS A 166 -18.19 -7.93 -19.81
CA LYS A 166 -19.56 -7.76 -19.34
C LYS A 166 -20.57 -8.38 -20.29
N VAL A 167 -21.60 -9.00 -19.72
CA VAL A 167 -22.82 -9.44 -20.42
C VAL A 167 -24.04 -8.96 -19.65
N GLY A 168 -25.11 -8.64 -20.38
CA GLY A 168 -26.34 -8.13 -19.79
C GLY A 168 -26.28 -6.63 -19.53
N SER A 169 -27.06 -6.18 -18.56
CA SER A 169 -27.28 -4.79 -18.19
C SER A 169 -26.58 -4.37 -16.89
N VAL A 170 -25.56 -5.13 -16.45
CA VAL A 170 -24.77 -4.82 -15.25
C VAL A 170 -24.39 -3.34 -15.25
N LEU A 171 -24.82 -2.64 -14.20
CA LEU A 171 -24.64 -1.20 -14.06
C LEU A 171 -23.27 -0.93 -13.45
N GLU A 172 -22.54 0.00 -14.07
CA GLU A 172 -21.18 0.38 -13.73
C GLU A 172 -21.18 1.73 -12.99
N ASN A 173 -20.07 2.05 -12.31
CA ASN A 173 -19.87 3.33 -11.58
C ASN A 173 -20.87 3.56 -10.45
N ILE A 174 -21.35 2.48 -9.82
CA ILE A 174 -22.16 2.56 -8.60
C ILE A 174 -21.21 2.73 -7.42
N SER A 175 -21.59 3.49 -6.39
CA SER A 175 -20.74 3.66 -5.20
C SER A 175 -20.44 2.30 -4.57
N GLY A 176 -19.16 1.93 -4.54
CA GLY A 176 -18.70 0.64 -4.05
C GLY A 176 -18.44 0.61 -2.54
N LYS A 177 -17.89 -0.51 -2.08
CA LYS A 177 -17.22 -0.58 -0.78
C LYS A 177 -15.94 0.25 -0.83
N PHE A 178 -15.18 0.10 -1.90
CA PHE A 178 -14.06 0.96 -2.28
C PHE A 178 -14.34 1.55 -3.64
N ALA A 179 -14.09 2.85 -3.82
CA ALA A 179 -14.44 3.62 -5.02
C ALA A 179 -15.81 3.26 -5.65
N SER A 180 -15.83 2.36 -6.63
CA SER A 180 -17.00 2.00 -7.43
C SER A 180 -17.16 0.48 -7.56
N ALA A 181 -18.40 0.00 -7.47
CA ALA A 181 -18.81 -1.39 -7.63
C ALA A 181 -19.65 -1.62 -8.89
N GLN A 182 -20.00 -2.89 -9.13
CA GLN A 182 -20.93 -3.33 -10.17
C GLN A 182 -22.25 -3.75 -9.54
N GLU A 183 -23.37 -3.31 -10.13
CA GLU A 183 -24.73 -3.67 -9.71
C GLU A 183 -25.34 -4.66 -10.71
N PHE A 184 -25.83 -5.77 -10.17
CA PHE A 184 -26.53 -6.83 -10.88
C PHE A 184 -28.01 -6.73 -10.51
N ASP A 185 -28.90 -6.77 -11.50
CA ASP A 185 -30.31 -6.44 -11.31
C ASP A 185 -31.18 -7.62 -10.84
N GLY A 186 -30.60 -8.79 -10.60
CA GLY A 186 -31.36 -9.99 -10.22
C GLY A 186 -32.15 -10.64 -11.35
N TYR A 187 -32.08 -10.13 -12.58
CA TYR A 187 -32.88 -10.60 -13.70
C TYR A 187 -32.03 -10.95 -14.93
N GLY A 188 -32.53 -11.87 -15.74
CA GLY A 188 -31.98 -12.10 -17.07
C GLY A 188 -30.58 -12.72 -17.09
N ASN A 189 -29.60 -11.99 -17.62
CA ASN A 189 -28.30 -12.52 -18.04
C ASN A 189 -27.12 -11.64 -17.65
N ASP A 190 -27.22 -10.98 -16.49
CA ASP A 190 -26.21 -10.09 -15.94
C ASP A 190 -25.05 -10.88 -15.34
N PHE A 191 -23.85 -10.74 -15.92
CA PHE A 191 -22.63 -11.35 -15.39
C PHE A 191 -21.36 -10.74 -15.99
N LEU A 192 -20.25 -10.94 -15.29
CA LEU A 192 -18.90 -10.70 -15.80
C LEU A 192 -18.16 -12.02 -15.93
N PHE A 193 -17.24 -12.11 -16.88
CA PHE A 193 -16.43 -13.32 -17.05
C PHE A 193 -15.08 -13.01 -17.66
N THR A 194 -14.10 -13.89 -17.41
CA THR A 194 -12.75 -13.73 -17.96
C THR A 194 -12.64 -14.12 -19.43
N ASN A 195 -11.84 -13.40 -20.20
CA ASN A 195 -11.69 -13.67 -21.63
C ASN A 195 -10.93 -14.98 -21.94
N THR A 196 -10.01 -15.36 -21.05
CA THR A 196 -9.27 -16.63 -21.14
C THR A 196 -9.54 -17.55 -19.95
N ASN A 197 -9.07 -18.79 -20.03
CA ASN A 197 -9.27 -19.77 -18.97
C ASN A 197 -8.42 -19.46 -17.74
N PHE A 198 -9.01 -19.57 -16.55
CA PHE A 198 -8.35 -19.26 -15.30
C PHE A 198 -7.45 -20.41 -14.81
N GLN A 199 -6.18 -20.17 -14.54
CA GLN A 199 -5.19 -21.24 -14.32
C GLN A 199 -4.97 -21.58 -12.83
N ILE A 200 -5.96 -22.23 -12.18
CA ILE A 200 -5.90 -22.66 -10.77
C ILE A 200 -6.08 -24.17 -10.66
N ASN A 201 -5.09 -24.88 -10.12
CA ASN A 201 -5.01 -26.34 -10.26
C ASN A 201 -4.64 -27.14 -8.99
N THR A 202 -4.61 -26.51 -7.80
CA THR A 202 -4.30 -27.21 -6.54
C THR A 202 -5.05 -26.65 -5.34
N SER A 203 -4.93 -25.35 -5.13
CA SER A 203 -5.39 -24.60 -3.97
C SER A 203 -5.74 -23.19 -4.41
N PHE A 204 -6.53 -22.48 -3.60
CA PHE A 204 -6.87 -21.11 -3.92
C PHE A 204 -7.39 -20.34 -2.71
N THR A 205 -7.45 -19.03 -2.90
CA THR A 205 -8.34 -18.11 -2.19
C THR A 205 -9.15 -17.33 -3.20
N VAL A 206 -10.46 -17.22 -3.00
CA VAL A 206 -11.32 -16.24 -3.69
C VAL A 206 -11.94 -15.35 -2.64
N SER A 207 -11.89 -14.04 -2.84
CA SER A 207 -12.59 -13.08 -2.00
C SER A 207 -13.37 -12.07 -2.81
N CYS A 208 -14.42 -11.51 -2.20
CA CYS A 208 -15.16 -10.39 -2.74
C CYS A 208 -15.91 -9.65 -1.62
N TRP A 209 -16.23 -8.40 -1.87
CA TRP A 209 -17.23 -7.66 -1.12
C TRP A 209 -18.57 -7.78 -1.82
N ILE A 210 -19.64 -7.97 -1.05
CA ILE A 210 -21.00 -7.98 -1.58
C ILE A 210 -21.94 -7.16 -0.72
N LYS A 211 -23.00 -6.66 -1.34
CA LYS A 211 -24.11 -6.01 -0.65
C LYS A 211 -25.41 -6.39 -1.35
N ILE A 212 -26.18 -7.23 -0.68
CA ILE A 212 -27.41 -7.84 -1.20
C ILE A 212 -28.54 -7.74 -0.17
N GLU A 213 -29.78 -7.83 -0.64
CA GLU A 213 -30.98 -7.91 0.19
C GLU A 213 -31.60 -9.31 0.15
N ASP A 214 -32.68 -9.51 0.91
CA ASP A 214 -33.40 -10.78 0.94
C ASP A 214 -33.92 -11.18 -0.44
N THR A 215 -33.81 -12.47 -0.76
CA THR A 215 -34.01 -13.03 -2.11
C THR A 215 -34.73 -14.36 -2.00
N ASP A 216 -35.53 -14.69 -3.01
CA ASP A 216 -36.23 -15.98 -3.12
C ASP A 216 -35.53 -16.97 -4.07
N VAL A 217 -34.32 -16.64 -4.51
CA VAL A 217 -33.46 -17.46 -5.36
C VAL A 217 -32.03 -17.52 -4.82
N ASP A 218 -31.33 -18.62 -5.09
CA ASP A 218 -29.89 -18.71 -4.86
C ASP A 218 -29.18 -17.56 -5.61
N GLN A 219 -28.02 -17.14 -5.13
CA GLN A 219 -27.22 -16.12 -5.81
C GLN A 219 -25.76 -16.54 -5.86
N THR A 220 -25.14 -16.60 -7.04
CA THR A 220 -23.71 -16.95 -7.18
C THR A 220 -22.87 -15.71 -7.41
N PHE A 221 -22.06 -15.34 -6.41
CA PHE A 221 -21.19 -14.17 -6.48
C PHE A 221 -19.98 -14.41 -7.36
N THR A 222 -19.27 -15.52 -7.12
CA THR A 222 -18.08 -15.90 -7.90
C THR A 222 -18.10 -17.37 -8.25
N THR A 223 -17.58 -17.70 -9.43
CA THR A 223 -17.43 -19.07 -9.91
C THR A 223 -16.02 -19.28 -10.47
N LEU A 224 -15.24 -20.12 -9.79
CA LEU A 224 -14.09 -20.78 -10.39
C LEU A 224 -14.57 -22.06 -11.09
N PRO A 225 -14.26 -22.23 -12.39
CA PRO A 225 -14.75 -23.35 -13.18
C PRO A 225 -14.14 -24.67 -12.71
N HIS A 226 -14.73 -25.79 -13.14
CA HIS A 226 -14.15 -27.12 -12.97
C HIS A 226 -13.91 -27.78 -14.33
N SER A 227 -12.98 -28.74 -14.37
CA SER A 227 -12.70 -29.59 -15.55
C SER A 227 -13.89 -30.38 -16.10
N LEU A 228 -14.92 -30.57 -15.27
CA LEU A 228 -16.14 -31.28 -15.62
C LEU A 228 -17.30 -30.28 -15.74
N THR A 229 -18.12 -30.46 -16.76
CA THR A 229 -19.35 -29.70 -16.94
C THR A 229 -20.32 -29.96 -15.80
N GLY A 230 -20.91 -28.90 -15.24
CA GLY A 230 -21.94 -28.94 -14.20
C GLY A 230 -21.36 -28.85 -12.78
N VAL A 231 -20.06 -28.61 -12.68
CA VAL A 231 -19.28 -28.63 -11.45
C VAL A 231 -18.46 -27.34 -11.41
N ALA A 232 -18.40 -26.67 -10.27
CA ALA A 232 -17.61 -25.45 -10.11
C ALA A 232 -17.43 -25.10 -8.63
N GLN A 233 -16.39 -24.32 -8.35
CA GLN A 233 -16.14 -23.77 -7.03
C GLN A 233 -16.85 -22.44 -6.95
N ARG A 234 -17.69 -22.28 -5.93
CA ARG A 234 -18.61 -21.14 -5.86
C ARG A 234 -18.62 -20.54 -4.49
N LEU A 235 -18.68 -19.21 -4.48
CA LEU A 235 -19.13 -18.44 -3.34
C LEU A 235 -20.54 -17.95 -3.67
N MET A 236 -21.52 -18.39 -2.89
CA MET A 236 -22.93 -18.20 -3.22
C MET A 236 -23.80 -18.06 -1.97
N LEU A 237 -24.96 -17.42 -2.09
CA LEU A 237 -26.04 -17.48 -1.12
C LEU A 237 -26.95 -18.67 -1.44
N ASN A 238 -27.33 -19.42 -0.40
CA ASN A 238 -28.42 -20.38 -0.43
C ASN A 238 -29.71 -19.72 0.08
N TRP A 239 -30.73 -19.60 -0.77
CA TRP A 239 -31.97 -18.91 -0.40
C TRP A 239 -32.79 -19.66 0.66
N ASP A 240 -32.73 -21.00 0.68
CA ASP A 240 -33.54 -21.83 1.57
C ASP A 240 -33.36 -21.47 3.05
N ASN A 241 -32.16 -21.01 3.42
CA ASN A 241 -31.80 -20.69 4.81
C ASN A 241 -30.93 -19.43 4.94
N ASN A 242 -30.81 -18.63 3.88
CA ASN A 242 -29.99 -17.41 3.79
C ASN A 242 -28.53 -17.58 4.25
N SER A 243 -27.98 -18.80 4.13
CA SER A 243 -26.58 -19.07 4.45
C SER A 243 -25.69 -18.85 3.24
N VAL A 244 -24.45 -18.43 3.48
CA VAL A 244 -23.42 -18.41 2.45
C VAL A 244 -22.82 -19.81 2.33
N LEU A 245 -22.63 -20.26 1.09
CA LEU A 245 -21.98 -21.50 0.74
C LEU A 245 -20.66 -21.22 0.03
N ALA A 246 -19.58 -21.78 0.56
CA ALA A 246 -18.37 -22.08 -0.20
C ALA A 246 -18.48 -23.52 -0.72
N ARG A 247 -18.91 -23.66 -1.98
CA ARG A 247 -19.00 -24.95 -2.67
C ARG A 247 -17.68 -25.28 -3.34
N ASN A 248 -17.20 -26.50 -3.18
CA ASN A 248 -15.97 -26.97 -3.80
C ASN A 248 -16.10 -28.41 -4.28
N TYR A 249 -15.56 -28.69 -5.46
CA TYR A 249 -15.48 -30.01 -6.04
C TYR A 249 -14.06 -30.33 -6.45
N ASN A 250 -13.63 -31.54 -6.10
CA ASN A 250 -12.40 -32.12 -6.57
C ASN A 250 -12.57 -32.84 -7.92
N LEU A 251 -11.45 -33.31 -8.49
CA LEU A 251 -11.41 -34.06 -9.74
C LEU A 251 -12.29 -35.31 -9.81
N SER A 252 -12.64 -35.90 -8.66
CA SER A 252 -13.53 -37.06 -8.60
C SER A 252 -15.01 -36.68 -8.66
N ALA A 253 -15.33 -35.40 -8.91
CA ALA A 253 -16.66 -34.81 -8.86
C ALA A 253 -17.36 -34.95 -7.49
N LEU A 254 -16.59 -35.21 -6.43
CA LEU A 254 -17.10 -35.16 -5.08
C LEU A 254 -17.17 -33.70 -4.67
N GLY A 255 -18.35 -33.25 -4.25
CA GLY A 255 -18.58 -31.89 -3.80
C GLY A 255 -18.64 -31.79 -2.27
N VAL A 256 -18.22 -30.66 -1.74
CA VAL A 256 -18.47 -30.24 -0.36
C VAL A 256 -19.12 -28.87 -0.37
N ASN A 257 -20.09 -28.66 0.51
CA ASN A 257 -20.58 -27.34 0.86
C ASN A 257 -20.03 -27.00 2.25
N THR A 258 -19.37 -25.86 2.36
CA THR A 258 -19.03 -25.24 3.65
C THR A 258 -19.97 -24.07 3.85
N VAL A 259 -20.71 -24.08 4.95
CA VAL A 259 -21.90 -23.24 5.16
C VAL A 259 -21.60 -22.25 6.27
N SER A 260 -22.06 -21.01 6.15
CA SER A 260 -22.00 -20.03 7.23
C SER A 260 -23.05 -20.26 8.30
N GLU A 261 -22.79 -19.76 9.51
CA GLU A 261 -23.81 -19.60 10.54
C GLU A 261 -24.49 -18.22 10.41
N SER A 262 -23.71 -17.22 10.02
CA SER A 262 -24.17 -15.86 9.78
C SER A 262 -25.03 -15.72 8.52
N VAL A 263 -26.02 -14.84 8.61
CA VAL A 263 -26.89 -14.37 7.52
C VAL A 263 -26.44 -12.96 7.15
N ILE A 264 -26.31 -12.68 5.85
CA ILE A 264 -25.62 -11.48 5.32
C ILE A 264 -26.45 -10.66 4.34
N ASN A 265 -27.71 -11.02 4.12
CA ASN A 265 -28.60 -10.37 3.16
C ASN A 265 -29.40 -9.24 3.81
N ASP A 266 -28.69 -8.40 4.59
CA ASP A 266 -29.26 -7.31 5.39
C ASP A 266 -29.13 -5.93 4.72
N GLY A 267 -28.70 -5.88 3.46
CA GLY A 267 -28.43 -4.66 2.73
C GLY A 267 -27.12 -3.95 3.15
N SER A 268 -26.22 -4.61 3.87
CA SER A 268 -24.89 -4.10 4.24
C SER A 268 -23.78 -4.76 3.43
N TRP A 269 -22.61 -4.12 3.40
CA TRP A 269 -21.41 -4.68 2.79
C TRP A 269 -20.81 -5.78 3.67
N HIS A 270 -20.62 -6.97 3.12
CA HIS A 270 -19.94 -8.10 3.76
C HIS A 270 -18.73 -8.55 2.96
N TYR A 271 -17.64 -8.89 3.65
CA TYR A 271 -16.43 -9.44 3.03
C TYR A 271 -16.45 -10.96 3.10
N LEU A 272 -16.53 -11.62 1.95
CA LEU A 272 -16.56 -13.07 1.87
C LEU A 272 -15.23 -13.61 1.38
N VAL A 273 -14.73 -14.67 2.02
CA VAL A 273 -13.50 -15.36 1.61
C VAL A 273 -13.69 -16.87 1.59
N HIS A 274 -13.39 -17.48 0.45
CA HIS A 274 -13.37 -18.93 0.26
C HIS A 274 -11.92 -19.38 0.09
N THR A 275 -11.40 -20.18 1.02
CA THR A 275 -10.07 -20.79 0.89
C THR A 275 -10.13 -22.30 0.75
N TYR A 276 -9.19 -22.82 -0.04
CA TYR A 276 -9.01 -24.24 -0.25
C TYR A 276 -7.54 -24.63 -0.28
N ASP A 277 -7.11 -25.50 0.62
CA ASP A 277 -5.69 -25.89 0.81
C ASP A 277 -5.34 -27.28 0.26
N ASN A 278 -6.15 -27.84 -0.65
CA ASN A 278 -6.09 -29.24 -1.15
C ASN A 278 -6.51 -30.31 -0.12
N ASN A 279 -6.93 -29.91 1.08
CA ASN A 279 -7.42 -30.82 2.12
C ASN A 279 -8.63 -30.28 2.91
N THR A 280 -8.78 -28.97 3.01
CA THR A 280 -9.75 -28.28 3.84
C THR A 280 -10.36 -27.15 3.05
N ASN A 281 -11.69 -27.12 3.03
CA ASN A 281 -12.47 -26.03 2.45
C ASN A 281 -12.95 -25.13 3.59
N LYS A 282 -12.70 -23.83 3.50
CA LYS A 282 -13.08 -22.87 4.53
C LYS A 282 -13.84 -21.69 3.95
N LEU A 283 -14.78 -21.19 4.75
CA LEU A 283 -15.55 -19.99 4.47
C LEU A 283 -15.33 -19.01 5.61
N PHE A 284 -15.02 -17.77 5.25
CA PHE A 284 -14.92 -16.65 6.16
C PHE A 284 -15.90 -15.56 5.74
N ILE A 285 -16.49 -14.90 6.73
CA ILE A 285 -17.33 -13.72 6.56
C ILE A 285 -16.80 -12.67 7.52
N ASP A 286 -16.57 -11.45 7.01
CA ASP A 286 -16.14 -10.30 7.80
C ASP A 286 -14.90 -10.58 8.67
N GLY A 287 -13.94 -11.30 8.08
CA GLY A 287 -12.69 -11.69 8.72
C GLY A 287 -12.76 -12.89 9.67
N VAL A 288 -13.95 -13.45 9.91
CA VAL A 288 -14.18 -14.54 10.87
C VAL A 288 -14.40 -15.87 10.15
N LEU A 289 -13.79 -16.96 10.66
CA LEU A 289 -14.05 -18.31 10.16
C LEU A 289 -15.46 -18.75 10.54
N GLU A 290 -16.31 -18.93 9.53
CA GLU A 290 -17.73 -19.31 9.69
C GLU A 290 -17.95 -20.80 9.45
N GLY A 291 -17.14 -21.42 8.58
CA GLY A 291 -17.27 -22.83 8.28
C GLY A 291 -15.96 -23.47 7.85
N SER A 292 -15.81 -24.75 8.18
CA SER A 292 -14.66 -25.56 7.77
C SER A 292 -15.08 -27.01 7.53
N SER A 293 -14.80 -27.52 6.34
CA SER A 293 -15.11 -28.90 5.96
C SER A 293 -13.87 -29.61 5.44
N SER A 294 -13.68 -30.87 5.84
CA SER A 294 -12.66 -31.73 5.25
C SER A 294 -13.00 -32.03 3.80
N HIS A 295 -12.07 -31.74 2.91
CA HIS A 295 -12.23 -31.96 1.48
C HIS A 295 -10.87 -32.17 0.82
N SER A 296 -10.49 -33.41 0.57
CA SER A 296 -9.21 -33.73 -0.06
C SER A 296 -9.34 -33.93 -1.56
N GLY A 297 -8.29 -33.55 -2.28
CA GLY A 297 -8.14 -33.82 -3.69
C GLY A 297 -7.95 -32.58 -4.55
N ILE A 298 -7.31 -32.78 -5.69
CA ILE A 298 -6.96 -31.68 -6.58
C ILE A 298 -8.23 -31.03 -7.17
N VAL A 299 -8.26 -29.70 -7.20
CA VAL A 299 -9.18 -28.90 -8.03
C VAL A 299 -8.53 -28.62 -9.38
N ARG A 300 -9.28 -28.63 -10.48
CA ARG A 300 -8.78 -28.22 -11.81
C ARG A 300 -9.69 -27.18 -12.44
N CYS A 301 -9.29 -25.93 -12.37
CA CYS A 301 -10.04 -24.79 -12.88
C CYS A 301 -9.53 -24.31 -14.25
N GLU A 302 -8.43 -24.86 -14.77
CA GLU A 302 -7.81 -24.45 -16.04
C GLU A 302 -8.65 -24.69 -17.31
N TYR A 303 -9.83 -25.31 -17.18
CA TYR A 303 -10.69 -25.73 -18.28
C TYR A 303 -11.84 -24.76 -18.58
N GLY A 304 -12.02 -23.70 -17.80
CA GLY A 304 -13.08 -22.74 -18.03
C GLY A 304 -12.68 -21.31 -17.68
N LYS A 305 -13.63 -20.42 -17.89
CA LYS A 305 -13.53 -19.01 -17.53
C LYS A 305 -13.95 -18.83 -16.06
N PHE A 306 -13.41 -17.80 -15.42
CA PHE A 306 -13.91 -17.32 -14.13
C PHE A 306 -15.12 -16.42 -14.38
N PHE A 307 -16.12 -16.47 -13.49
CA PHE A 307 -17.34 -15.67 -13.59
C PHE A 307 -17.62 -14.93 -12.29
N ILE A 308 -18.22 -13.75 -12.43
CA ILE A 308 -18.79 -12.95 -11.35
C ILE A 308 -20.27 -12.74 -11.66
N GLY A 309 -21.14 -12.92 -10.67
CA GLY A 309 -22.58 -12.71 -10.79
C GLY A 309 -23.38 -13.90 -11.35
N ARG A 310 -22.75 -15.05 -11.59
CA ARG A 310 -23.44 -16.29 -12.01
C ARG A 310 -22.63 -17.58 -11.80
N GLU A 311 -23.32 -18.70 -11.93
CA GLU A 311 -22.82 -20.08 -11.82
C GLU A 311 -21.81 -20.52 -12.90
N GLY A 312 -21.65 -19.78 -14.00
CA GLY A 312 -20.74 -20.08 -15.11
C GLY A 312 -21.43 -20.32 -16.46
N ASP A 313 -20.67 -20.78 -17.47
CA ASP A 313 -21.11 -20.97 -18.88
C ASP A 313 -22.00 -22.21 -19.10
N TYR A 314 -23.01 -22.37 -18.25
CA TYR A 314 -23.99 -23.44 -18.40
C TYR A 314 -25.08 -23.01 -19.36
N THR A 315 -25.16 -23.70 -20.50
CA THR A 315 -26.24 -23.59 -21.50
C THR A 315 -27.57 -24.22 -21.03
N HIS A 316 -27.79 -24.38 -19.72
CA HIS A 316 -29.07 -24.83 -19.18
C HIS A 316 -30.10 -23.71 -19.28
N SER A 317 -30.84 -23.73 -20.38
CA SER A 317 -31.95 -22.83 -20.71
C SER A 317 -33.19 -22.94 -19.79
N SER A 318 -33.07 -23.49 -18.59
CA SER A 318 -34.21 -23.75 -17.70
C SER A 318 -33.99 -23.52 -16.20
N TRP A 319 -32.87 -22.95 -15.78
CA TRP A 319 -32.69 -22.53 -14.37
C TRP A 319 -32.19 -21.09 -14.36
N GLN A 320 -33.15 -20.16 -14.27
CA GLN A 320 -32.93 -18.73 -14.06
C GLN A 320 -32.48 -18.43 -12.61
N GLU A 321 -31.84 -19.36 -11.89
CA GLU A 321 -31.97 -19.43 -10.42
C GLU A 321 -30.68 -19.19 -9.62
N THR A 322 -29.65 -18.56 -10.19
CA THR A 322 -28.45 -18.19 -9.40
C THR A 322 -27.86 -16.81 -9.73
N VAL A 323 -28.65 -15.94 -10.38
CA VAL A 323 -28.23 -14.56 -10.69
C VAL A 323 -28.16 -13.73 -9.42
N VAL A 324 -27.24 -12.77 -9.40
CA VAL A 324 -27.09 -11.86 -8.26
C VAL A 324 -28.05 -10.70 -8.40
N ASP A 325 -28.70 -10.34 -7.29
CA ASP A 325 -29.44 -9.09 -7.13
C ASP A 325 -28.72 -8.27 -6.05
N GLY A 326 -28.01 -7.23 -6.48
CA GLY A 326 -27.23 -6.37 -5.60
C GLY A 326 -25.84 -6.04 -6.14
N LEU A 327 -24.94 -5.68 -5.23
CA LEU A 327 -23.63 -5.11 -5.56
C LEU A 327 -22.50 -6.09 -5.26
N ILE A 328 -21.53 -6.17 -6.16
CA ILE A 328 -20.26 -6.88 -5.96
C ILE A 328 -19.10 -5.91 -6.18
N ASP A 329 -18.10 -6.01 -5.32
CA ASP A 329 -16.90 -5.19 -5.35
C ASP A 329 -15.65 -6.01 -5.00
N GLU A 330 -14.47 -5.51 -5.38
CA GLU A 330 -13.17 -6.00 -4.90
C GLU A 330 -12.96 -7.52 -5.01
N VAL A 331 -13.19 -8.08 -6.20
CA VAL A 331 -13.06 -9.51 -6.43
C VAL A 331 -11.60 -9.88 -6.63
N ARG A 332 -11.08 -10.82 -5.83
CA ARG A 332 -9.68 -11.27 -5.90
C ARG A 332 -9.57 -12.77 -5.95
N VAL A 333 -8.54 -13.24 -6.63
CA VAL A 333 -8.20 -14.65 -6.70
C VAL A 333 -6.71 -14.84 -6.45
N SER A 334 -6.35 -15.72 -5.51
CA SER A 334 -4.98 -16.19 -5.28
C SER A 334 -4.89 -17.70 -5.53
N SER A 335 -3.75 -18.17 -6.00
CA SER A 335 -3.42 -19.61 -6.11
C SER A 335 -2.97 -20.23 -4.79
N VAL A 336 -2.86 -19.40 -3.74
CA VAL A 336 -2.44 -19.78 -2.40
C VAL A 336 -3.62 -19.64 -1.43
N PRO A 337 -3.84 -20.60 -0.53
CA PRO A 337 -4.84 -20.46 0.53
C PRO A 337 -4.32 -19.47 1.59
N LEU A 338 -5.02 -18.36 1.78
CA LEU A 338 -4.73 -17.42 2.87
C LEU A 338 -5.08 -18.05 4.22
N THR A 339 -4.30 -17.73 5.25
CA THR A 339 -4.60 -18.16 6.62
C THR A 339 -5.69 -17.30 7.25
N ALA A 340 -6.28 -17.79 8.34
CA ALA A 340 -7.29 -17.04 9.10
C ALA A 340 -6.73 -15.70 9.62
N GLU A 341 -5.47 -15.69 10.05
CA GLU A 341 -4.78 -14.50 10.53
C GLU A 341 -4.53 -13.49 9.40
N GLN A 342 -4.16 -13.94 8.19
CA GLN A 342 -3.99 -13.05 7.03
C GLN A 342 -5.33 -12.38 6.65
N ILE A 343 -6.40 -13.17 6.60
CA ILE A 343 -7.75 -12.69 6.27
C ILE A 343 -8.25 -11.70 7.34
N ALA A 344 -7.96 -11.95 8.61
CA ALA A 344 -8.32 -11.03 9.69
C ALA A 344 -7.57 -9.68 9.56
N ILE A 345 -6.30 -9.70 9.13
CA ILE A 345 -5.52 -8.47 8.89
C ILE A 345 -6.09 -7.68 7.70
N GLU A 346 -6.41 -8.36 6.60
CA GLU A 346 -7.11 -7.74 5.46
C GLU A 346 -8.43 -7.08 5.90
N TRP A 347 -9.27 -7.82 6.63
CA TRP A 347 -10.52 -7.31 7.16
C TRP A 347 -10.33 -6.09 8.07
N ASN A 348 -9.35 -6.11 8.97
CA ASN A 348 -9.06 -4.98 9.85
C ASN A 348 -8.66 -3.73 9.05
N ASN A 349 -7.89 -3.89 7.97
CA ASN A 349 -7.55 -2.79 7.08
C ASN A 349 -8.79 -2.23 6.36
N TYR A 350 -9.70 -3.09 5.94
CA TYR A 350 -10.84 -2.74 5.09
C TYR A 350 -12.05 -2.18 5.85
N ASN A 351 -12.38 -2.77 6.99
CA ASN A 351 -13.61 -2.44 7.69
C ASN A 351 -13.51 -1.14 8.50
N ASN A 352 -12.35 -0.88 9.12
CA ASN A 352 -12.10 0.35 9.88
C ASN A 352 -10.70 0.91 9.61
N PRO A 353 -10.47 1.53 8.45
CA PRO A 353 -9.13 2.01 8.07
C PRO A 353 -8.53 2.99 9.09
N SER A 354 -9.38 3.81 9.73
CA SER A 354 -8.96 4.80 10.75
C SER A 354 -8.37 4.19 12.03
N THR A 355 -8.66 2.92 12.34
CA THR A 355 -8.02 2.20 13.46
C THR A 355 -6.77 1.43 13.01
N PHE A 356 -6.66 1.14 11.71
CA PHE A 356 -5.55 0.41 11.11
C PHE A 356 -4.34 1.32 10.87
N TYR A 357 -4.55 2.51 10.33
CA TYR A 357 -3.49 3.50 10.13
C TYR A 357 -3.99 4.92 10.43
N HIS A 358 -3.05 5.84 10.58
CA HIS A 358 -3.34 7.27 10.64
C HIS A 358 -2.33 8.09 9.85
N PHE A 359 -2.78 9.24 9.36
CA PHE A 359 -1.95 10.25 8.71
C PHE A 359 -1.49 11.30 9.72
N SER A 360 -0.27 11.80 9.55
CA SER A 360 0.20 13.00 10.25
C SER A 360 -0.37 14.28 9.64
N GLU A 361 -0.05 15.42 10.27
CA GLU A 361 -0.08 16.72 9.59
C GLU A 361 0.83 16.74 8.35
N GLU A 362 0.60 17.67 7.44
CA GLU A 362 1.46 17.92 6.27
C GLU A 362 2.80 18.53 6.69
N TYR A 363 3.87 18.06 6.06
CA TYR A 363 5.21 18.59 6.18
C TYR A 363 5.72 19.11 4.83
N LEU A 364 6.40 20.25 4.85
CA LEU A 364 7.14 20.75 3.68
C LEU A 364 8.43 19.94 3.48
N VAL A 365 8.70 19.51 2.24
CA VAL A 365 9.99 18.93 1.83
C VAL A 365 11.09 19.97 1.91
N HIS A 366 10.80 21.18 1.43
CA HIS A 366 11.69 22.33 1.50
C HIS A 366 11.28 23.23 2.65
N LYS A 367 12.08 23.26 3.72
CA LYS A 367 11.89 24.25 4.78
C LYS A 367 12.23 25.63 4.25
N THR A 368 11.22 26.43 3.90
CA THR A 368 11.41 27.82 3.46
C THR A 368 12.05 28.59 4.62
N THR A 369 13.33 28.92 4.49
CA THR A 369 13.97 29.85 5.41
C THR A 369 13.59 31.25 4.95
N SER A 370 12.51 31.82 5.52
CA SER A 370 12.21 33.23 5.30
C SER A 370 13.30 34.07 5.96
N THR A 371 14.27 34.54 5.16
CA THR A 371 15.14 35.64 5.55
C THR A 371 14.37 36.93 5.37
N THR A 372 13.73 37.41 6.43
CA THR A 372 13.25 38.79 6.47
C THR A 372 14.46 39.71 6.57
N GLU A 373 14.93 40.26 5.44
CA GLU A 373 15.87 41.39 5.49
C GLU A 373 15.11 42.62 6.00
N ILE A 374 15.28 42.92 7.29
CA ILE A 374 14.81 44.18 7.86
C ILE A 374 15.85 45.24 7.50
N SER A 375 15.59 46.00 6.43
CA SER A 375 16.28 47.26 6.15
C SER A 375 15.66 48.35 7.02
N THR A 376 16.36 48.77 8.08
CA THR A 376 16.02 50.01 8.78
C THR A 376 16.82 51.15 8.16
N ASP A 377 16.17 51.96 7.33
CA ASP A 377 16.72 53.27 6.93
C ASP A 377 16.38 54.29 8.03
N THR A 378 17.22 54.36 9.06
CA THR A 378 17.08 55.38 10.10
C THR A 378 17.82 56.65 9.66
N THR A 379 17.13 57.50 8.91
CA THR A 379 17.38 58.93 8.99
C THR A 379 16.33 59.53 9.93
N THR A 380 16.80 60.15 11.01
CA THR A 380 16.06 60.78 12.12
C THR A 380 15.69 59.91 13.33
N ASP A 381 15.99 60.52 14.48
CA ASP A 381 15.92 60.05 15.86
C ASP A 381 14.47 59.77 16.27
N SER A 382 14.00 58.53 16.10
CA SER A 382 12.76 58.05 16.73
C SER A 382 12.78 56.53 16.90
N SER A 383 12.52 56.08 18.12
CA SER A 383 12.47 54.67 18.49
C SER A 383 11.23 53.99 17.90
N THR A 384 11.39 53.20 16.85
CA THR A 384 10.35 52.28 16.36
C THR A 384 10.57 50.89 16.94
N THR A 385 9.51 50.32 17.52
CA THR A 385 9.50 48.94 18.04
C THR A 385 8.69 48.07 17.08
N THR A 386 9.35 47.12 16.40
CA THR A 386 8.68 46.14 15.53
C THR A 386 8.60 44.80 16.26
N THR A 387 7.39 44.29 16.47
CA THR A 387 7.15 43.00 17.13
C THR A 387 6.90 41.93 16.06
N ILE A 388 7.72 40.89 16.03
CA ILE A 388 7.51 39.70 15.18
C ILE A 388 7.08 38.55 16.10
N GLN A 389 5.91 37.96 15.84
CA GLN A 389 5.44 36.77 16.56
C GLN A 389 5.49 35.53 15.65
N ASN A 390 5.88 34.40 16.26
CA ASN A 390 5.85 33.04 15.70
C ASN A 390 6.77 32.77 14.49
N THR A 391 8.07 33.06 14.61
CA THR A 391 9.05 32.58 13.63
C THR A 391 10.34 32.14 14.32
N THR A 392 10.81 30.92 14.05
CA THR A 392 12.16 30.49 14.45
C THR A 392 13.16 31.12 13.50
N VAL A 393 13.78 32.23 13.91
CA VAL A 393 14.80 32.94 13.13
C VAL A 393 16.17 32.31 13.41
N THR A 394 16.73 31.57 12.45
CA THR A 394 18.06 30.94 12.59
C THR A 394 19.21 31.80 12.08
N ASN A 395 18.95 32.85 11.30
CA ASN A 395 19.97 33.80 10.86
C ASN A 395 19.37 35.21 10.75
N THR A 396 19.86 36.14 11.57
CA THR A 396 19.54 37.57 11.44
C THR A 396 20.83 38.30 11.10
N LYS A 397 20.91 38.91 9.91
CA LYS A 397 22.03 39.78 9.52
C LYS A 397 21.58 41.23 9.70
N PHE A 398 22.14 41.91 10.69
CA PHE A 398 21.95 43.35 10.86
C PHE A 398 23.13 44.10 10.21
N THR A 399 22.87 44.84 9.15
CA THR A 399 23.82 45.81 8.59
C THR A 399 23.45 47.20 9.09
N THR A 400 24.29 47.81 9.92
CA THR A 400 24.15 49.21 10.36
C THR A 400 25.29 50.04 9.78
N THR A 401 24.98 51.23 9.27
CA THR A 401 25.95 52.20 8.74
C THR A 401 26.40 53.22 9.79
N SER A 402 25.91 53.13 11.03
CA SER A 402 26.35 53.98 12.15
C SER A 402 26.28 53.26 13.50
N SER A 403 27.07 53.74 14.47
CA SER A 403 27.21 53.13 15.79
C SER A 403 25.95 53.34 16.65
N THR A 404 25.02 52.38 16.62
CA THR A 404 23.88 52.37 17.54
C THR A 404 23.82 51.04 18.29
N ARG A 405 23.53 51.12 19.59
CA ARG A 405 23.52 49.98 20.51
C ARG A 405 22.25 49.16 20.28
N ILE A 406 22.40 47.91 19.86
CA ILE A 406 21.29 46.96 19.69
C ILE A 406 21.07 46.23 21.03
N SER A 407 19.87 46.31 21.60
CA SER A 407 19.43 45.46 22.71
C SER A 407 18.37 44.50 22.20
N SER A 408 18.70 43.21 22.10
CA SER A 408 17.72 42.14 21.87
C SER A 408 17.35 41.47 23.19
N THR A 409 16.06 41.19 23.39
CA THR A 409 15.58 40.38 24.51
C THR A 409 14.95 39.12 23.92
N THR A 410 15.67 38.02 23.91
CA THR A 410 15.15 36.71 23.49
C THR A 410 14.40 36.08 24.65
N LYS A 411 13.09 35.87 24.51
CA LYS A 411 12.36 34.88 25.32
C LYS A 411 12.46 33.54 24.61
N THR A 412 13.47 32.75 24.97
CA THR A 412 13.58 31.35 24.55
C THR A 412 12.68 30.50 25.44
N SER A 413 11.75 29.74 24.86
CA SER A 413 11.34 28.48 25.49
C SER A 413 12.48 27.48 25.26
N THR A 414 12.84 26.76 26.33
CA THR A 414 14.07 25.99 26.45
C THR A 414 14.09 24.77 25.53
N PHE A 415 15.11 24.68 24.67
CA PHE A 415 15.76 23.40 24.32
C PHE A 415 17.28 23.64 24.25
N ASN A 416 18.03 22.90 25.07
CA ASN A 416 19.48 23.03 25.23
C ASN A 416 20.23 22.50 24.01
N PHE A 417 21.08 23.33 23.40
CA PHE A 417 22.28 22.86 22.71
C PHE A 417 23.47 23.76 23.07
N LEU A 418 24.54 23.12 23.54
CA LEU A 418 25.79 23.75 23.96
C LEU A 418 26.60 24.11 22.70
N ILE A 419 26.87 25.40 22.47
CA ILE A 419 27.81 25.86 21.42
C ILE A 419 28.99 26.54 22.11
N VAL A 420 30.18 25.96 21.95
CA VAL A 420 31.46 26.52 22.41
C VAL A 420 32.02 27.44 21.32
N PHE A 421 32.29 28.70 21.65
CA PHE A 421 33.04 29.61 20.77
C PHE A 421 34.51 29.73 21.23
N PRO A 422 35.48 29.75 20.31
CA PRO A 422 36.88 30.03 20.64
C PRO A 422 37.08 31.55 20.78
N VAL A 423 37.65 31.99 21.91
CA VAL A 423 38.04 33.39 22.12
C VAL A 423 39.46 33.60 21.60
N ILE A 424 39.62 34.41 20.54
CA ILE A 424 40.92 34.93 20.10
C ILE A 424 41.18 36.24 20.85
N LEU A 425 42.13 36.22 21.80
CA LEU A 425 42.58 37.41 22.54
C LEU A 425 43.59 38.21 21.70
N PHE A 426 43.25 39.45 21.31
CA PHE A 426 44.23 40.43 20.83
C PHE A 426 44.85 41.17 22.03
N LEU A 427 46.11 40.89 22.35
CA LEU A 427 46.89 41.64 23.32
C LEU A 427 47.48 42.91 22.68
N ARG A 428 46.97 44.08 23.08
CA ARG A 428 47.52 45.39 22.69
C ARG A 428 48.72 45.72 23.61
N ARG A 429 49.93 45.70 23.06
CA ARG A 429 51.18 46.09 23.73
C ARG A 429 51.12 47.58 24.12
N LYS A 430 51.14 47.89 25.42
CA LYS A 430 51.35 49.25 25.92
C LYS A 430 52.83 49.43 26.27
N HIS A 431 53.54 50.19 25.44
CA HIS A 431 54.88 50.66 25.72
C HIS A 431 54.77 51.77 26.77
N ASN A 432 55.46 51.64 27.90
CA ASN A 432 55.76 52.77 28.77
C ASN A 432 57.24 52.72 29.15
N SER A 433 57.88 53.87 28.98
CA SER A 433 59.27 54.16 29.23
C SER A 433 59.48 54.69 30.66
N ASN A 434 60.73 54.57 31.09
CA ASN A 434 61.48 55.40 32.02
C ASN A 434 61.60 54.98 33.51
N LYS A 435 62.90 54.85 33.84
CA LYS A 435 63.66 54.84 35.09
C LYS A 435 63.73 53.56 35.90
#